data_AF-A0A8C0JW45-F1
#
_entry.id   AF-A0A8C0JW45-F1
#
_cell.length_a   1.000
_cell.length_b   1.000
_cell.length_c   1.000
_cell.angle_alpha   90.00
_cell.angle_beta   90.00
_cell.angle_gamma   90.00
#
_symmetry.space_group_name_H-M   'P 1'
#
loop_
_entity.id
_entity.type
_entity.pdbx_description
1 polymer ?
#
loop_
_entity_poly.entity_id
_entity_poly.type
_entity_poly.pdbx_seq_one_letter_code
_entity_poly.pdbx_strand_id
1 'polypeptide(L)'
;MGVLGLICTWRAEAPRKLPALCGGVAGDGSSGRADYERWQREGAAGWGYARCLPYFRRAQSHELGAGPYRGGRGPLHVSRGRTDHPLHRAFLDAARQAGYPLTDDMNGFQQEGFGWMDRTIHQGKRWSTACAYLHPALSRPNLTAEAQTFVSRVLFEGTRAVGVEYIKNGQTRRAYASKEVILSGGAINSPQLLMLSGVGNADDLKKLGIPVVCHLPGVGQNLQDHLEIYIQQACTLPITLHSAQKPLRKVRIGLEWLWKFTGDGATAHLETGGFIRSRPGVPHPDIQFHFLPSQVIDHGRVPTQQEAYQVHVGTLRGTSVGWLKLRSADPRDHPVIQPNYLSTETDIKDFRQCVKLTREIFAQKALAPFRGKELQPGSHVQSDTEIDAFVRAKADSAYHPSCTCKMGQPSDPTAVVDPQARVLGVENLRVVDASIMPSVVSGNLNAPTIMIAEKAADIIKGQPALSDEDVPVYKPQTLATQR
;
A
#
# COMPACT_ATOMS: atom_id res chain seq x y z
N MET A 1 -30.49 13.20 10.59
CA MET A 1 -29.93 12.33 9.53
C MET A 1 -28.58 11.81 10.02
N GLY A 2 -28.53 10.55 10.45
CA GLY A 2 -27.29 9.91 10.90
C GLY A 2 -26.57 9.20 9.76
N VAL A 3 -25.24 9.12 9.84
CA VAL A 3 -24.41 8.21 9.05
C VAL A 3 -24.16 6.98 9.91
N LEU A 4 -24.65 5.83 9.50
CA LEU A 4 -24.28 4.55 10.10
C LEU A 4 -23.03 4.04 9.38
N GLY A 5 -21.89 4.13 10.06
CA GLY A 5 -20.66 3.48 9.63
C GLY A 5 -20.58 2.09 10.24
N LEU A 6 -20.91 1.06 9.48
CA LEU A 6 -20.55 -0.31 9.85
C LEU A 6 -19.06 -0.48 9.54
N ILE A 7 -18.23 -0.39 10.57
CA ILE A 7 -16.78 -0.52 10.41
C ILE A 7 -16.45 -1.97 10.67
N CYS A 8 -16.46 -2.76 9.59
CA CYS A 8 -15.87 -4.09 9.56
C CYS A 8 -14.36 -3.97 9.83
N THR A 9 -13.95 -3.92 11.10
CA THR A 9 -12.55 -4.19 11.44
C THR A 9 -12.33 -5.69 11.24
N TRP A 10 -11.64 -6.07 10.17
CA TRP A 10 -11.19 -7.44 9.99
C TRP A 10 -10.36 -7.85 11.21
N ARG A 11 -10.81 -8.89 11.93
CA ARG A 11 -10.02 -9.50 13.00
C ARG A 11 -8.89 -10.24 12.29
N ALA A 12 -7.72 -9.62 12.20
CA ALA A 12 -6.52 -10.38 11.91
C ALA A 12 -6.28 -11.32 13.10
N GLU A 13 -6.73 -12.57 13.00
CA GLU A 13 -6.43 -13.62 13.98
C GLU A 13 -4.95 -14.00 14.00
N ALA A 14 -4.12 -13.37 13.18
CA ALA A 14 -2.67 -13.34 13.33
C ALA A 14 -2.23 -11.93 13.72
N PRO A 15 -1.33 -11.76 14.71
CA PRO A 15 -0.63 -10.50 14.93
C PRO A 15 0.31 -10.27 13.73
N ARG A 16 -0.23 -9.80 12.61
CA ARG A 16 0.60 -9.39 11.48
C ARG A 16 1.22 -8.07 11.86
N LYS A 17 2.51 -8.12 12.20
CA LYS A 17 3.38 -6.95 12.35
C LYS A 17 3.60 -6.30 10.99
N LEU A 18 2.57 -5.74 10.39
CA LEU A 18 2.72 -4.86 9.23
C LEU A 18 3.42 -3.59 9.72
N PRO A 19 4.62 -3.26 9.25
CA PRO A 19 5.31 -2.05 9.70
C PRO A 19 4.43 -0.81 9.44
N ALA A 20 4.47 0.16 10.37
CA ALA A 20 3.83 1.46 10.21
C ALA A 20 4.63 2.33 9.22
N LEU A 21 4.78 1.84 7.99
CA LEU A 21 5.34 2.65 6.91
C LEU A 21 4.27 3.63 6.45
N CYS A 22 4.64 4.91 6.38
CA CYS A 22 3.85 5.81 5.56
C CYS A 22 4.05 5.32 4.14
N GLY A 23 2.97 4.91 3.48
CA GLY A 23 3.05 4.80 2.05
C GLY A 23 3.52 6.11 1.46
N GLY A 24 4.38 6.00 0.45
CA GLY A 24 4.90 7.17 -0.23
C GLY A 24 3.74 8.11 -0.52
N VAL A 25 3.77 9.30 0.07
CA VAL A 25 2.94 10.38 -0.45
C VAL A 25 3.54 10.61 -1.82
N ALA A 26 2.75 10.33 -2.86
CA ALA A 26 3.08 10.51 -4.27
C ALA A 26 4.24 11.48 -4.47
N GLY A 27 5.47 10.93 -4.46
CA GLY A 27 6.66 11.70 -4.72
C GLY A 27 6.52 12.27 -6.11
N ASP A 28 6.71 13.57 -6.25
CA ASP A 28 6.64 14.28 -7.50
C ASP A 28 7.79 13.91 -8.46
N GLY A 29 8.75 13.09 -8.03
CA GLY A 29 9.86 12.67 -8.89
C GLY A 29 9.47 11.70 -9.99
N SER A 30 8.92 12.20 -11.10
CA SER A 30 8.57 11.47 -12.34
C SER A 30 7.64 10.24 -12.20
N SER A 31 7.56 9.55 -11.06
CA SER A 31 6.73 8.36 -10.83
C SER A 31 5.38 8.72 -10.23
N GLY A 32 5.35 9.38 -9.06
CA GLY A 32 4.09 9.66 -8.35
C GLY A 32 3.13 10.49 -9.19
N ARG A 33 3.59 11.59 -9.82
CA ARG A 33 2.77 12.33 -10.81
C ARG A 33 2.33 11.44 -11.98
N ALA A 34 3.25 10.68 -12.56
CA ALA A 34 2.96 9.84 -13.72
C ALA A 34 1.92 8.74 -13.43
N ASP A 35 1.80 8.27 -12.18
CA ASP A 35 0.75 7.33 -11.77
C ASP A 35 -0.64 7.95 -11.92
N TYR A 36 -0.86 9.15 -11.38
CA TYR A 36 -2.17 9.80 -11.45
C TYR A 36 -2.49 10.33 -12.85
N GLU A 37 -1.47 10.79 -13.58
CA GLU A 37 -1.64 11.09 -15.01
C GLU A 37 -1.97 9.83 -15.82
N ARG A 38 -1.42 8.67 -15.44
CA ARG A 38 -1.78 7.37 -16.02
C ARG A 38 -3.24 7.05 -15.71
N TRP A 39 -3.70 7.21 -14.47
CA TRP A 39 -5.11 7.00 -14.13
C TRP A 39 -6.04 7.87 -14.99
N GLN A 40 -5.69 9.13 -15.19
CA GLN A 40 -6.47 10.02 -16.05
C GLN A 40 -6.52 9.52 -17.50
N ARG A 41 -5.39 9.04 -18.06
CA ARG A 41 -5.34 8.42 -19.39
C ARG A 41 -6.13 7.10 -19.46
N GLU A 42 -6.18 6.35 -18.37
CA GLU A 42 -6.95 5.10 -18.23
C GLU A 42 -8.46 5.34 -18.00
N GLY A 43 -8.91 6.60 -18.06
CA GLY A 43 -10.33 6.95 -18.02
C GLY A 43 -10.84 7.42 -16.66
N ALA A 44 -9.99 7.48 -15.62
CA ALA A 44 -10.34 8.09 -14.34
C ALA A 44 -10.30 9.63 -14.43
N ALA A 45 -11.24 10.20 -15.17
CA ALA A 45 -11.30 11.65 -15.42
C ALA A 45 -11.34 12.45 -14.10
N GLY A 46 -10.51 13.48 -14.04
CA GLY A 46 -10.37 14.30 -12.83
C GLY A 46 -9.50 13.69 -11.75
N TRP A 47 -8.85 12.53 -11.98
CA TRP A 47 -7.90 11.91 -11.04
C TRP A 47 -6.42 12.11 -11.40
N GLY A 48 -6.11 13.05 -12.31
CA GLY A 48 -4.74 13.51 -12.57
C GLY A 48 -4.06 14.11 -11.34
N TYR A 49 -2.74 14.26 -11.39
CA TYR A 49 -1.94 14.58 -10.20
C TYR A 49 -2.34 15.90 -9.56
N ALA A 50 -2.57 16.93 -10.37
CA ALA A 50 -3.03 18.25 -9.92
C ALA A 50 -4.33 18.19 -9.11
N ARG A 51 -5.18 17.20 -9.37
CA ARG A 51 -6.47 16.96 -8.71
C ARG A 51 -6.40 15.96 -7.55
N CYS A 52 -5.21 15.39 -7.28
CA CYS A 52 -4.96 14.43 -6.21
C CYS A 52 -4.04 15.02 -5.13
N LEU A 53 -3.04 15.80 -5.52
CA LEU A 53 -2.06 16.41 -4.63
C LEU A 53 -2.67 17.26 -3.50
N PRO A 54 -3.68 18.14 -3.75
CA PRO A 54 -4.31 18.90 -2.67
C PRO A 54 -4.96 18.01 -1.60
N TYR A 55 -5.45 16.83 -1.97
CA TYR A 55 -6.06 15.87 -1.05
C TYR A 55 -5.01 15.12 -0.21
N PHE A 56 -3.84 14.81 -0.79
CA PHE A 56 -2.68 14.37 0.00
C PHE A 56 -2.29 15.40 1.07
N ARG A 57 -2.17 16.67 0.67
CA ARG A 57 -1.86 17.77 1.60
C ARG A 57 -2.96 17.97 2.65
N ARG A 58 -4.23 17.80 2.28
CA ARG A 58 -5.34 17.93 3.23
C ARG A 58 -5.33 16.85 4.30
N ALA A 59 -4.98 15.62 3.94
CA ALA A 59 -4.92 14.51 4.87
C ALA A 59 -3.77 14.66 5.90
N GLN A 60 -2.65 15.24 5.46
CA GLN A 60 -1.38 15.17 6.18
C GLN A 60 -1.16 16.33 7.17
N SER A 61 -0.66 16.00 8.36
CA SER A 61 0.06 16.90 9.26
C SER A 61 1.49 16.38 9.42
N HIS A 62 2.40 16.87 8.58
CA HIS A 62 3.79 16.47 8.61
C HIS A 62 4.57 17.21 9.70
N GLU A 63 5.47 16.52 10.40
CA GLU A 63 6.25 17.12 11.50
C GLU A 63 7.21 18.24 11.05
N LEU A 64 7.66 18.21 9.79
CA LEU A 64 8.50 19.26 9.20
C LEU A 64 7.68 20.47 8.70
N GLY A 65 6.36 20.47 8.87
CA GLY A 65 5.48 21.53 8.38
C GLY A 65 4.95 21.30 6.96
N ALA A 66 4.15 22.26 6.48
CA ALA A 66 3.55 22.25 5.15
C ALA A 66 4.52 22.77 4.08
N GLY A 67 4.29 22.37 2.83
CA GLY A 67 5.00 22.92 1.67
C GLY A 67 4.17 22.77 0.38
N PRO A 68 4.79 23.00 -0.80
CA PRO A 68 4.35 22.29 -2.02
C PRO A 68 4.40 20.79 -1.68
N TYR A 69 3.77 19.85 -2.34
CA TYR A 69 3.77 18.41 -1.95
C TYR A 69 3.22 17.99 -0.55
N ARG A 70 3.42 18.75 0.54
CA ARG A 70 3.13 18.31 1.93
C ARG A 70 2.05 19.10 2.64
N GLY A 71 1.28 18.38 3.46
CA GLY A 71 0.32 18.95 4.40
C GLY A 71 0.93 19.23 5.76
N GLY A 72 0.40 20.24 6.46
CA GLY A 72 0.82 20.58 7.82
C GLY A 72 -0.33 20.69 8.84
N ARG A 73 -1.57 20.40 8.44
CA ARG A 73 -2.77 20.64 9.27
C ARG A 73 -3.83 19.54 9.18
N GLY A 74 -3.57 18.49 8.41
CA GLY A 74 -4.49 17.36 8.29
C GLY A 74 -4.50 16.46 9.52
N PRO A 75 -5.50 15.59 9.67
CA PRO A 75 -5.62 14.74 10.85
C PRO A 75 -4.58 13.59 10.91
N LEU A 76 -3.98 13.22 9.78
CA LEU A 76 -2.98 12.17 9.73
C LEU A 76 -1.59 12.73 10.05
N HIS A 77 -1.14 12.49 11.29
CA HIS A 77 0.24 12.81 11.68
C HIS A 77 1.26 11.90 10.98
N VAL A 78 2.25 12.53 10.38
CA VAL A 78 3.36 11.87 9.68
C VAL A 78 4.68 12.43 10.21
N SER A 79 5.59 11.53 10.58
CA SER A 79 6.95 11.85 11.06
C SER A 79 8.01 11.30 10.11
N ARG A 80 9.15 11.98 10.00
CA ARG A 80 10.29 11.53 9.23
C ARG A 80 11.01 10.41 9.99
N GLY A 81 11.56 9.45 9.25
CA GLY A 81 12.54 8.50 9.77
C GLY A 81 13.73 9.24 10.37
N ARG A 82 14.06 8.95 11.63
CA ARG A 82 15.25 9.46 12.30
C ARG A 82 15.75 8.39 13.27
N THR A 83 17.04 8.07 13.16
CA THR A 83 17.72 7.12 14.03
C THR A 83 19.22 7.40 14.01
N ASP A 84 19.88 7.15 15.15
CA ASP A 84 21.34 7.19 15.26
C ASP A 84 21.96 5.82 14.93
N HIS A 85 21.15 4.87 14.48
CA HIS A 85 21.62 3.53 14.12
C HIS A 85 22.55 3.58 12.90
N PRO A 86 23.83 3.17 13.02
CA PRO A 86 24.88 3.44 12.02
C PRO A 86 24.63 2.76 10.67
N LEU A 87 23.96 1.60 10.65
CA LEU A 87 23.62 0.91 9.41
C LEU A 87 22.75 1.73 8.44
N HIS A 88 21.84 2.57 8.93
CA HIS A 88 21.04 3.43 8.05
C HIS A 88 21.92 4.43 7.31
N ARG A 89 22.85 5.06 8.01
CA ARG A 89 23.82 5.98 7.40
C ARG A 89 24.74 5.26 6.43
N ALA A 90 25.26 4.09 6.83
CA ALA A 90 26.11 3.26 5.98
C ALA A 90 25.39 2.83 4.69
N PHE A 91 24.09 2.52 4.75
CA PHE A 91 23.29 2.20 3.58
C PHE A 91 23.12 3.40 2.63
N LEU A 92 22.81 4.59 3.14
CA LEU A 92 22.72 5.80 2.32
C LEU A 92 24.08 6.16 1.69
N ASP A 93 25.16 6.06 2.46
CA ASP A 93 26.51 6.30 1.95
C ASP A 93 26.93 5.25 0.91
N ALA A 94 26.51 3.99 1.07
CA ALA A 94 26.70 2.93 0.08
C ALA A 94 25.92 3.22 -1.21
N ALA A 95 24.65 3.62 -1.12
CA ALA A 95 23.88 4.00 -2.30
C ALA A 95 24.53 5.14 -3.10
N ARG A 96 25.04 6.16 -2.38
CA ARG A 96 25.81 7.25 -2.99
C ARG A 96 27.12 6.77 -3.63
N GLN A 97 27.85 5.85 -2.98
CA GLN A 97 29.07 5.25 -3.54
C GLN A 97 28.78 4.40 -4.79
N ALA A 98 27.62 3.76 -4.86
CA ALA A 98 27.13 3.11 -6.07
C ALA A 98 26.70 4.11 -7.16
N GLY A 99 26.71 5.42 -6.89
CA GLY A 99 26.42 6.46 -7.88
C GLY A 99 24.96 6.90 -7.95
N TYR A 100 24.11 6.48 -7.00
CA TYR A 100 22.73 6.96 -6.93
C TYR A 100 22.63 8.28 -6.14
N PRO A 101 21.72 9.19 -6.53
CA PRO A 101 21.52 10.43 -5.80
C PRO A 101 20.92 10.16 -4.42
N LEU A 102 21.18 11.07 -3.48
CA LEU A 102 20.39 11.16 -2.25
C LEU A 102 19.23 12.12 -2.46
N THR A 103 18.11 11.87 -1.81
CA THR A 103 16.96 12.77 -1.77
C THR A 103 16.61 13.12 -0.33
N ASP A 104 16.38 14.40 -0.10
CA ASP A 104 15.87 14.91 1.18
C ASP A 104 14.40 14.54 1.37
N ASP A 105 13.70 14.31 0.25
CA ASP A 105 12.28 14.00 0.26
C ASP A 105 11.82 13.12 -0.91
N MET A 106 11.75 11.82 -0.66
CA MET A 106 11.23 10.81 -1.58
C MET A 106 9.75 11.03 -1.96
N ASN A 107 9.02 11.79 -1.15
CA ASN A 107 7.60 12.10 -1.30
C ASN A 107 7.37 13.55 -1.78
N GLY A 108 8.45 14.30 -2.01
CA GLY A 108 8.44 15.67 -2.48
C GLY A 108 8.91 15.75 -3.93
N PHE A 109 9.57 16.85 -4.28
CA PHE A 109 10.01 17.16 -5.65
C PHE A 109 10.72 15.98 -6.36
N GLN A 110 11.66 15.32 -5.68
CA GLN A 110 12.47 14.24 -6.26
C GLN A 110 12.30 12.92 -5.50
N GLN A 111 11.48 12.03 -6.05
CA GLN A 111 11.33 10.65 -5.59
C GLN A 111 12.59 9.80 -5.82
N GLU A 112 13.20 9.91 -7.01
CA GLU A 112 14.34 9.08 -7.38
C GLU A 112 15.59 9.41 -6.53
N GLY A 113 16.16 8.39 -5.92
CA GLY A 113 17.30 8.47 -5.02
C GLY A 113 17.05 7.74 -3.70
N PHE A 114 18.02 7.83 -2.80
CA PHE A 114 17.98 7.23 -1.48
C PHE A 114 17.85 8.28 -0.39
N GLY A 115 17.07 8.00 0.65
CA GLY A 115 16.80 8.99 1.69
C GLY A 115 16.06 8.43 2.88
N TRP A 116 15.62 9.35 3.74
CA TRP A 116 14.83 9.05 4.92
C TRP A 116 13.34 8.94 4.56
N MET A 117 12.71 7.86 5.00
CA MET A 117 11.30 7.56 4.72
C MET A 117 10.38 8.12 5.80
N ASP A 118 9.18 8.52 5.38
CA ASP A 118 8.14 8.97 6.29
C ASP A 118 7.42 7.79 6.95
N ARG A 119 6.89 8.03 8.15
CA ARG A 119 6.18 7.04 8.98
C ARG A 119 4.90 7.65 9.51
N THR A 120 3.84 6.84 9.58
CA THR A 120 2.58 7.19 10.26
C THR A 120 2.69 6.87 11.75
N ILE A 121 3.62 7.54 12.42
CA ILE A 121 3.88 7.44 13.86
C ILE A 121 3.77 8.84 14.46
N HIS A 122 3.00 8.94 15.54
CA HIS A 122 2.82 10.18 16.30
C HIS A 122 3.03 9.89 17.78
N GLN A 123 3.94 10.64 18.42
CA GLN A 123 4.28 10.47 19.84
C GLN A 123 4.58 9.00 20.20
N GLY A 124 5.38 8.33 19.34
CA GLY A 124 5.80 6.94 19.52
C GLY A 124 4.70 5.89 19.37
N LYS A 125 3.51 6.27 18.92
CA LYS A 125 2.39 5.36 18.65
C LYS A 125 2.09 5.33 17.17
N ARG A 126 1.64 4.18 16.66
CA ARG A 126 1.05 4.08 15.33
C ARG A 126 -0.12 5.06 15.22
N TRP A 127 -0.13 5.87 14.18
CA TRP A 127 -1.19 6.83 13.90
C TRP A 127 -2.05 6.35 12.72
N SER A 128 -3.05 5.51 13.03
CA SER A 128 -3.95 4.94 12.02
C SER A 128 -5.03 5.94 11.57
N THR A 129 -5.72 5.64 10.47
CA THR A 129 -6.91 6.38 10.04
C THR A 129 -8.04 6.34 11.07
N ALA A 130 -8.14 5.28 11.88
CA ALA A 130 -9.08 5.23 12.99
C ALA A 130 -8.73 6.29 14.05
N CYS A 131 -7.46 6.40 14.45
CA CYS A 131 -7.01 7.45 15.36
C CYS A 131 -7.17 8.85 14.78
N ALA A 132 -6.83 9.03 13.50
CA ALA A 132 -6.84 10.33 12.83
C ALA A 132 -8.26 10.85 12.53
N TYR A 133 -9.15 10.00 11.99
CA TYR A 133 -10.45 10.43 11.47
C TYR A 133 -11.63 9.92 12.28
N LEU A 134 -11.62 8.66 12.69
CA LEU A 134 -12.78 8.03 13.32
C LEU A 134 -12.93 8.44 14.78
N HIS A 135 -11.92 8.19 15.62
CA HIS A 135 -12.02 8.41 17.07
C HIS A 135 -12.42 9.85 17.41
N PRO A 136 -11.88 10.91 16.77
CA PRO A 136 -12.32 12.28 17.02
C PRO A 136 -13.77 12.55 16.59
N ALA A 137 -14.29 11.79 15.63
CA ALA A 137 -15.65 11.93 15.11
C ALA A 137 -16.70 11.10 15.89
N LEU A 138 -16.30 10.13 16.71
CA LEU A 138 -17.22 9.25 17.45
C LEU A 138 -18.12 9.98 18.46
N SER A 139 -17.72 11.17 18.92
CA SER A 139 -18.54 12.00 19.82
C SER A 139 -19.72 12.68 19.11
N ARG A 140 -19.77 12.65 17.78
CA ARG A 140 -20.82 13.33 17.02
C ARG A 140 -22.13 12.53 17.10
N PRO A 141 -23.27 13.16 17.43
CA PRO A 141 -24.54 12.45 17.62
C PRO A 141 -25.10 11.86 16.31
N ASN A 142 -24.57 12.25 15.16
CA ASN A 142 -24.98 11.78 13.85
C ASN A 142 -24.03 10.71 13.26
N LEU A 143 -23.11 10.15 14.05
CA LEU A 143 -22.26 9.03 13.65
C LEU A 143 -22.49 7.84 14.58
N THR A 144 -22.75 6.68 14.00
CA THR A 144 -22.76 5.41 14.73
C THR A 144 -21.71 4.50 14.13
N ALA A 145 -20.85 3.94 15.00
CA ALA A 145 -19.80 3.01 14.61
C ALA A 145 -20.04 1.64 15.28
N GLU A 146 -20.05 0.60 14.47
CA GLU A 146 -20.29 -0.77 14.92
C GLU A 146 -19.10 -1.67 14.56
N ALA A 147 -18.48 -2.27 15.57
CA ALA A 147 -17.38 -3.21 15.43
C ALA A 147 -17.87 -4.67 15.53
N GLN A 148 -17.00 -5.63 15.18
CA GLN A 148 -17.32 -7.07 15.20
C GLN A 148 -18.62 -7.41 14.48
N THR A 149 -18.88 -6.70 13.39
CA THR A 149 -20.10 -6.80 12.62
C THR A 149 -19.72 -7.21 11.21
N PHE A 150 -20.17 -8.37 10.76
CA PHE A 150 -19.74 -8.96 9.50
C PHE A 150 -20.80 -8.74 8.42
N VAL A 151 -20.56 -7.83 7.49
CA VAL A 151 -21.49 -7.55 6.38
C VAL A 151 -21.47 -8.71 5.39
N SER A 152 -22.64 -9.32 5.13
CA SER A 152 -22.78 -10.49 4.27
C SER A 152 -23.15 -10.14 2.83
N ARG A 153 -23.98 -9.10 2.63
CA ARG A 153 -24.40 -8.62 1.30
C ARG A 153 -25.00 -7.22 1.37
N VAL A 154 -25.00 -6.53 0.22
CA VAL A 154 -25.80 -5.34 -0.05
C VAL A 154 -27.23 -5.77 -0.40
N LEU A 155 -28.21 -5.01 0.07
CA LEU A 155 -29.63 -5.22 -0.21
C LEU A 155 -30.06 -4.34 -1.39
N PHE A 156 -30.79 -4.91 -2.34
CA PHE A 156 -31.26 -4.23 -3.55
C PHE A 156 -32.79 -4.28 -3.71
N GLU A 157 -33.36 -3.20 -4.21
CA GLU A 157 -34.69 -3.14 -4.82
C GLU A 157 -34.51 -2.79 -6.31
N GLY A 158 -34.73 -3.77 -7.20
CA GLY A 158 -34.27 -3.65 -8.58
C GLY A 158 -32.75 -3.48 -8.63
N THR A 159 -32.29 -2.37 -9.22
CA THR A 159 -30.86 -2.01 -9.29
C THR A 159 -30.43 -1.00 -8.22
N ARG A 160 -31.33 -0.60 -7.30
CA ARG A 160 -31.06 0.40 -6.27
C ARG A 160 -30.62 -0.25 -4.96
N ALA A 161 -29.43 0.12 -4.48
CA ALA A 161 -28.97 -0.30 -3.16
C ALA A 161 -29.77 0.42 -2.05
N VAL A 162 -30.39 -0.36 -1.16
CA VAL A 162 -31.27 0.15 -0.08
C VAL A 162 -30.72 -0.11 1.32
N GLY A 163 -29.62 -0.85 1.43
CA GLY A 163 -29.01 -1.15 2.73
C GLY A 163 -28.02 -2.30 2.68
N VAL A 164 -27.70 -2.84 3.84
CA VAL A 164 -26.82 -3.99 4.01
C VAL A 164 -27.41 -5.00 4.98
N GLU A 165 -27.12 -6.27 4.74
CA GLU A 165 -27.33 -7.35 5.70
C GLU A 165 -26.00 -7.67 6.38
N TYR A 166 -26.04 -7.91 7.68
CA TYR A 166 -24.86 -8.21 8.47
C TYR A 166 -25.14 -9.22 9.58
N ILE A 167 -24.09 -9.90 10.02
CA ILE A 167 -24.11 -10.86 11.12
C ILE A 167 -23.40 -10.21 12.32
N LYS A 168 -24.10 -10.16 13.46
CA LYS A 168 -23.53 -9.70 14.74
C LYS A 168 -24.00 -10.63 15.85
N ASN A 169 -23.07 -11.13 16.66
CA ASN A 169 -23.35 -12.10 17.73
C ASN A 169 -24.15 -13.32 17.24
N GLY A 170 -23.81 -13.83 16.05
CA GLY A 170 -24.49 -14.97 15.42
C GLY A 170 -25.88 -14.67 14.83
N GLN A 171 -26.39 -13.44 14.98
CA GLN A 171 -27.70 -13.04 14.46
C GLN A 171 -27.57 -12.23 13.17
N THR A 172 -28.36 -12.61 12.17
CA THR A 172 -28.52 -11.82 10.94
C THR A 172 -29.42 -10.63 11.20
N ARG A 173 -28.96 -9.44 10.79
CA ARG A 173 -29.65 -8.16 10.94
C ARG A 173 -29.53 -7.36 9.66
N ARG A 174 -30.34 -6.32 9.54
CA ARG A 174 -30.34 -5.41 8.38
C ARG A 174 -30.22 -3.98 8.84
N ALA A 175 -29.48 -3.18 8.07
CA ALA A 175 -29.43 -1.73 8.20
C ALA A 175 -29.79 -1.10 6.85
N TYR A 176 -30.77 -0.22 6.85
CA TYR A 176 -31.25 0.45 5.65
C TYR A 176 -30.61 1.83 5.48
N ALA A 177 -30.34 2.21 4.24
CA ALA A 177 -29.71 3.47 3.87
C ALA A 177 -30.67 4.31 3.02
N SER A 178 -31.05 5.49 3.52
CA SER A 178 -31.95 6.40 2.79
C SER A 178 -31.24 7.19 1.68
N LYS A 179 -29.91 7.31 1.74
CA LYS A 179 -29.11 8.06 0.76
C LYS A 179 -28.21 7.18 -0.08
N GLU A 180 -27.29 6.45 0.56
CA GLU A 180 -26.22 5.77 -0.16
C GLU A 180 -25.58 4.67 0.70
N VAL A 181 -25.12 3.61 0.07
CA VAL A 181 -24.25 2.57 0.64
C VAL A 181 -22.84 2.78 0.08
N ILE A 182 -21.82 2.77 0.94
CA ILE A 182 -20.41 2.96 0.55
C ILE A 182 -19.62 1.75 1.02
N LEU A 183 -18.98 1.04 0.09
CA LEU A 183 -18.12 -0.10 0.40
C LEU A 183 -16.67 0.38 0.55
N SER A 184 -16.04 -0.02 1.65
CA SER A 184 -14.62 0.26 1.94
C SER A 184 -13.92 -0.98 2.51
N GLY A 185 -14.23 -2.15 1.94
CA GLY A 185 -13.68 -3.45 2.35
C GLY A 185 -12.27 -3.74 1.82
N GLY A 186 -11.72 -2.85 0.99
CA GLY A 186 -10.42 -3.02 0.35
C GLY A 186 -10.48 -3.91 -0.90
N ALA A 187 -9.32 -4.10 -1.53
CA ALA A 187 -9.17 -4.81 -2.80
C ALA A 187 -9.59 -6.29 -2.81
N ILE A 188 -9.87 -6.87 -1.65
CA ILE A 188 -10.32 -8.26 -1.54
C ILE A 188 -11.80 -8.31 -1.16
N ASN A 189 -12.20 -7.62 -0.08
CA ASN A 189 -13.55 -7.79 0.45
C ASN A 189 -14.61 -6.95 -0.29
N SER A 190 -14.26 -5.79 -0.86
CA SER A 190 -15.21 -4.99 -1.65
C SER A 190 -15.70 -5.74 -2.89
N PRO A 191 -14.83 -6.29 -3.76
CA PRO A 191 -15.29 -7.09 -4.91
C PRO A 191 -15.98 -8.39 -4.47
N GLN A 192 -15.52 -9.05 -3.40
CA GLN A 192 -16.21 -10.21 -2.85
C GLN A 192 -17.65 -9.87 -2.46
N LEU A 193 -17.85 -8.78 -1.71
CA LEU A 193 -19.15 -8.35 -1.26
C LEU A 193 -20.06 -7.94 -2.43
N LEU A 194 -19.53 -7.26 -3.44
CA LEU A 194 -20.27 -6.96 -4.68
C LEU A 194 -20.77 -8.24 -5.35
N MET A 195 -19.89 -9.23 -5.55
CA MET A 195 -20.26 -10.51 -6.16
C MET A 195 -21.32 -11.25 -5.34
N LEU A 196 -21.15 -11.34 -4.01
CA LEU A 196 -22.14 -11.96 -3.10
C LEU A 196 -23.49 -11.24 -3.12
N SER A 197 -23.50 -9.97 -3.52
CA SER A 197 -24.70 -9.15 -3.63
C SER A 197 -25.32 -9.16 -5.03
N GLY A 198 -24.80 -10.00 -5.95
CA GLY A 198 -25.33 -10.13 -7.31
C GLY A 198 -24.74 -9.15 -8.33
N VAL A 199 -23.66 -8.43 -7.99
CA VAL A 199 -22.96 -7.50 -8.89
C VAL A 199 -21.61 -8.08 -9.30
N GLY A 200 -21.50 -8.56 -10.54
CA GLY A 200 -20.29 -9.25 -11.02
C GLY A 200 -20.47 -9.95 -12.37
N ASN A 201 -19.55 -10.84 -12.72
CA ASN A 201 -19.69 -11.66 -13.93
C ASN A 201 -20.93 -12.58 -13.80
N ALA A 202 -21.89 -12.46 -14.73
CA ALA A 202 -23.20 -13.12 -14.59
C ALA A 202 -23.09 -14.64 -14.63
N ASP A 203 -22.18 -15.19 -15.43
CA ASP A 203 -22.03 -16.64 -15.57
C ASP A 203 -21.37 -17.24 -14.34
N ASP A 204 -20.40 -16.54 -13.74
CA ASP A 204 -19.77 -16.98 -12.49
C ASP A 204 -20.74 -16.91 -11.30
N LEU A 205 -21.60 -15.89 -11.25
CA LEU A 205 -22.64 -15.77 -10.22
C LEU A 205 -23.71 -16.87 -10.34
N LYS A 206 -24.20 -17.12 -11.56
CA LYS A 206 -25.20 -18.17 -11.84
C LYS A 206 -24.71 -19.56 -11.43
N LYS A 207 -23.44 -19.88 -11.68
CA LYS A 207 -22.83 -21.17 -11.26
C LYS A 207 -22.89 -21.39 -9.75
N LEU A 208 -22.89 -20.32 -8.96
CA LEU A 208 -22.96 -20.37 -7.49
C LEU A 208 -24.39 -20.18 -6.96
N GLY A 209 -25.39 -20.10 -7.84
CA GLY A 209 -26.79 -19.87 -7.47
C GLY A 209 -27.08 -18.47 -6.94
N ILE A 210 -26.21 -17.49 -7.23
CA ILE A 210 -26.39 -16.10 -6.79
C ILE A 210 -27.23 -15.35 -7.84
N PRO A 211 -28.37 -14.75 -7.48
CA PRO A 211 -29.17 -13.93 -8.38
C PRO A 211 -28.37 -12.74 -8.92
N VAL A 212 -28.41 -12.53 -10.23
CA VAL A 212 -27.70 -11.41 -10.87
C VAL A 212 -28.53 -10.14 -10.76
N VAL A 213 -27.99 -9.14 -10.07
CA VAL A 213 -28.51 -7.77 -10.01
C VAL A 213 -27.94 -6.96 -11.17
N CYS A 214 -26.63 -7.06 -11.40
CA CYS A 214 -25.94 -6.33 -12.46
C CYS A 214 -24.79 -7.18 -13.03
N HIS A 215 -24.76 -7.33 -14.35
CA HIS A 215 -23.62 -7.93 -15.03
C HIS A 215 -22.48 -6.91 -15.12
N LEU A 216 -21.46 -7.10 -14.29
CA LEU A 216 -20.29 -6.23 -14.21
C LEU A 216 -19.01 -7.09 -14.16
N PRO A 217 -18.55 -7.61 -15.30
CA PRO A 217 -17.49 -8.64 -15.34
C PRO A 217 -16.12 -8.15 -14.86
N GLY A 218 -15.91 -6.83 -14.74
CA GLY A 218 -14.69 -6.25 -14.17
C GLY A 218 -14.53 -6.48 -12.66
N VAL A 219 -15.61 -6.79 -11.92
CA VAL A 219 -15.54 -7.01 -10.47
C VAL A 219 -14.63 -8.18 -10.15
N GLY A 220 -13.61 -7.93 -9.34
CA GLY A 220 -12.61 -8.91 -8.93
C GLY A 220 -11.52 -9.17 -9.97
N GLN A 221 -11.58 -8.56 -11.15
CA GLN A 221 -10.51 -8.63 -12.16
C GLN A 221 -9.45 -7.55 -11.88
N ASN A 222 -8.39 -7.50 -12.67
CA ASN A 222 -7.36 -6.47 -12.57
C ASN A 222 -6.68 -6.40 -11.18
N LEU A 223 -6.54 -7.53 -10.48
CA LEU A 223 -5.84 -7.57 -9.20
C LEU A 223 -4.36 -7.24 -9.45
N GLN A 224 -3.89 -6.14 -8.86
CA GLN A 224 -2.50 -5.73 -8.89
C GLN A 224 -1.98 -5.62 -7.45
N ASP A 225 -0.70 -5.92 -7.26
CA ASP A 225 -0.02 -5.84 -5.98
C ASP A 225 1.44 -5.44 -6.22
N HIS A 226 2.10 -4.94 -5.18
CA HIS A 226 3.55 -4.85 -5.16
C HIS A 226 4.10 -6.16 -4.63
N LEU A 227 5.11 -6.67 -5.32
CA LEU A 227 5.85 -7.86 -4.93
C LEU A 227 7.22 -7.43 -4.40
N GLU A 228 7.72 -8.08 -3.37
CA GLU A 228 9.04 -7.80 -2.78
C GLU A 228 9.82 -9.10 -2.55
N ILE A 229 11.13 -9.00 -2.59
CA ILE A 229 12.09 -10.02 -2.15
C ILE A 229 12.99 -9.45 -1.06
N TYR A 230 13.54 -10.33 -0.22
CA TYR A 230 14.47 -9.94 0.84
C TYR A 230 15.89 -10.34 0.46
N ILE A 231 16.76 -9.33 0.33
CA ILE A 231 18.19 -9.54 0.13
C ILE A 231 18.89 -9.30 1.46
N GLN A 232 19.45 -10.36 2.01
CA GLN A 232 19.91 -10.42 3.40
C GLN A 232 21.41 -10.59 3.47
N GLN A 233 22.05 -9.77 4.30
CA GLN A 233 23.47 -9.86 4.62
C GLN A 233 23.64 -10.12 6.11
N ALA A 234 24.53 -11.05 6.49
CA ALA A 234 24.96 -11.15 7.87
C ALA A 234 25.64 -9.85 8.30
N CYS A 235 25.43 -9.45 9.55
CA CYS A 235 26.16 -8.33 10.15
C CYS A 235 27.30 -8.88 11.01
N THR A 236 28.50 -8.36 10.83
CA THR A 236 29.69 -8.74 11.61
C THR A 236 29.67 -8.19 13.03
N LEU A 237 28.84 -7.17 13.29
CA LEU A 237 28.75 -6.48 14.58
C LEU A 237 27.41 -6.75 15.27
N PRO A 238 27.38 -6.83 16.61
CA PRO A 238 26.17 -7.11 17.39
C PRO A 238 25.32 -5.85 17.62
N ILE A 239 24.98 -5.15 16.53
CA ILE A 239 24.30 -3.85 16.55
C ILE A 239 22.87 -3.92 15.99
N THR A 240 22.43 -5.08 15.49
CA THR A 240 21.13 -5.20 14.82
C THR A 240 20.00 -5.50 15.80
N LEU A 241 18.77 -5.52 15.29
CA LEU A 241 17.58 -5.86 16.07
C LEU A 241 17.51 -7.32 16.49
N HIS A 242 18.43 -8.19 16.02
CA HIS A 242 18.58 -9.54 16.56
C HIS A 242 18.74 -9.51 18.08
N SER A 243 19.60 -8.62 18.55
CA SER A 243 19.88 -8.44 19.97
C SER A 243 18.65 -7.95 20.75
N ALA A 244 17.77 -7.15 20.14
CA ALA A 244 16.51 -6.68 20.73
C ALA A 244 15.50 -7.83 20.95
N GLN A 245 15.69 -8.99 20.31
CA GLN A 245 14.80 -10.14 20.48
C GLN A 245 15.03 -10.94 21.77
N LYS A 246 16.12 -10.68 22.50
CA LYS A 246 16.42 -11.34 23.77
C LYS A 246 15.34 -11.02 24.81
N PRO A 247 14.84 -12.00 25.59
CA PRO A 247 13.69 -11.81 26.48
C PRO A 247 13.78 -10.59 27.41
N LEU A 248 14.91 -10.42 28.10
CA LEU A 248 15.12 -9.27 29.00
C LEU A 248 15.11 -7.92 28.27
N ARG A 249 15.65 -7.87 27.04
CA ARG A 249 15.63 -6.66 26.21
C ARG A 249 14.21 -6.37 25.72
N LYS A 250 13.43 -7.39 25.31
CA LYS A 250 12.01 -7.21 24.97
C LYS A 250 11.21 -6.63 26.12
N VAL A 251 11.41 -7.14 27.34
CA VAL A 251 10.76 -6.60 28.55
C VAL A 251 11.14 -5.14 28.75
N ARG A 252 12.44 -4.80 28.67
CA ARG A 252 12.92 -3.42 28.79
C ARG A 252 12.32 -2.50 27.73
N ILE A 253 12.29 -2.92 26.47
CA ILE A 253 11.71 -2.17 25.35
C ILE A 253 10.21 -1.93 25.60
N GLY A 254 9.49 -2.97 26.04
CA GLY A 254 8.08 -2.86 26.38
C GLY A 254 7.82 -1.88 27.53
N LEU A 255 8.61 -1.94 28.60
CA LEU A 255 8.51 -1.03 29.73
C LEU A 255 8.83 0.42 29.35
N GLU A 256 9.88 0.64 28.55
CA GLU A 256 10.22 1.98 28.05
C GLU A 256 9.08 2.55 27.20
N TRP A 257 8.53 1.75 26.28
CA TRP A 257 7.44 2.19 25.43
C TRP A 257 6.15 2.45 26.22
N LEU A 258 5.80 1.61 27.19
CA LEU A 258 4.62 1.81 28.03
C LEU A 258 4.74 3.06 28.92
N TRP A 259 5.94 3.41 29.36
CA TRP A 259 6.17 4.58 30.20
C TRP A 259 6.25 5.87 29.38
N LYS A 260 7.06 5.87 28.32
CA LYS A 260 7.49 7.10 27.63
C LYS A 260 7.05 7.18 26.17
N PHE A 261 6.59 6.07 25.59
CA PHE A 261 6.39 5.93 24.14
C PHE A 261 7.67 6.26 23.35
N THR A 262 8.82 5.82 23.84
CA THR A 262 10.14 6.00 23.20
C THR A 262 10.82 4.65 22.93
N GLY A 263 12.02 4.70 22.34
CA GLY A 263 12.88 3.54 22.13
C GLY A 263 12.45 2.67 20.95
N ASP A 264 13.00 1.45 20.90
CA ASP A 264 12.79 0.51 19.79
C ASP A 264 11.31 0.11 19.59
N GLY A 265 10.48 0.24 20.63
CA GLY A 265 9.03 0.00 20.52
C GLY A 265 8.26 1.11 19.79
N ALA A 266 8.87 2.27 19.60
CA ALA A 266 8.25 3.49 19.05
C ALA A 266 8.53 3.70 17.55
N THR A 267 9.13 2.72 16.86
CA THR A 267 9.49 2.82 15.44
C THR A 267 9.13 1.56 14.65
N ALA A 268 9.06 1.69 13.31
CA ALA A 268 8.96 0.59 12.37
C ALA A 268 10.33 0.01 11.95
N HIS A 269 11.45 0.68 12.30
CA HIS A 269 12.83 0.31 11.91
C HIS A 269 13.15 0.30 10.40
N LEU A 270 12.28 0.93 9.60
CA LEU A 270 12.42 1.09 8.16
C LEU A 270 12.60 2.57 7.83
N GLU A 271 13.57 3.23 8.47
CA GLU A 271 13.75 4.68 8.39
C GLU A 271 14.39 5.17 7.09
N THR A 272 15.09 4.30 6.36
CA THR A 272 15.77 4.68 5.12
C THR A 272 15.43 3.75 3.98
N GLY A 273 15.32 4.29 2.78
CA GLY A 273 14.93 3.55 1.58
C GLY A 273 15.43 4.21 0.31
N GLY A 274 14.94 3.73 -0.82
CA GLY A 274 15.38 4.14 -2.15
C GLY A 274 14.30 3.95 -3.21
N PHE A 275 14.31 4.83 -4.20
CA PHE A 275 13.61 4.61 -5.47
C PHE A 275 14.61 4.80 -6.61
N ILE A 276 14.79 3.78 -7.47
CA ILE A 276 15.68 3.89 -8.64
C ILE A 276 15.04 3.25 -9.86
N ARG A 277 15.65 3.53 -11.02
CA ARG A 277 15.35 2.81 -12.26
C ARG A 277 16.03 1.45 -12.31
N SER A 278 15.36 0.44 -12.82
CA SER A 278 15.91 -0.90 -13.05
C SER A 278 16.98 -0.92 -14.15
N ARG A 279 16.89 0.00 -15.13
CA ARG A 279 17.81 0.11 -16.28
C ARG A 279 17.68 1.48 -16.98
N PRO A 280 18.60 1.82 -17.90
CA PRO A 280 18.43 2.95 -18.81
C PRO A 280 17.13 2.87 -19.62
N GLY A 281 16.53 4.02 -19.92
CA GLY A 281 15.33 4.16 -20.74
C GLY A 281 14.01 4.05 -19.98
N VAL A 282 14.01 3.65 -18.70
CA VAL A 282 12.79 3.60 -17.88
C VAL A 282 12.39 5.04 -17.49
N PRO A 283 11.18 5.52 -17.80
CA PRO A 283 10.84 6.94 -17.63
C PRO A 283 10.60 7.36 -16.18
N HIS A 284 10.62 6.43 -15.22
CA HIS A 284 10.31 6.64 -13.81
C HIS A 284 11.07 5.62 -12.94
N PRO A 285 11.32 5.89 -11.66
CA PRO A 285 11.86 4.87 -10.76
C PRO A 285 10.83 3.75 -10.53
N ASP A 286 11.19 2.54 -10.93
CA ASP A 286 10.35 1.34 -10.94
C ASP A 286 10.77 0.31 -9.87
N ILE A 287 11.87 0.54 -9.14
CA ILE A 287 12.31 -0.28 -8.01
C ILE A 287 12.21 0.53 -6.70
N GLN A 288 11.67 -0.08 -5.66
CA GLN A 288 11.65 0.44 -4.29
C GLN A 288 12.56 -0.37 -3.36
N PHE A 289 13.22 0.30 -2.43
CA PHE A 289 14.02 -0.29 -1.36
C PHE A 289 13.51 0.16 0.00
N HIS A 290 13.35 -0.78 0.93
CA HIS A 290 13.18 -0.52 2.35
C HIS A 290 14.31 -1.17 3.13
N PHE A 291 15.20 -0.38 3.74
CA PHE A 291 16.33 -0.91 4.51
C PHE A 291 15.92 -1.22 5.96
N LEU A 292 16.35 -2.38 6.45
CA LEU A 292 16.05 -2.87 7.80
C LEU A 292 17.31 -3.44 8.45
N PRO A 293 17.75 -2.93 9.62
CA PRO A 293 18.83 -3.53 10.41
C PRO A 293 18.35 -4.76 11.21
N SER A 294 17.76 -5.74 10.52
CA SER A 294 17.32 -7.02 11.07
C SER A 294 17.27 -8.09 9.98
N GLN A 295 17.32 -9.36 10.39
CA GLN A 295 16.79 -10.46 9.58
C GLN A 295 15.26 -10.49 9.67
N VAL A 296 14.57 -10.76 8.55
CA VAL A 296 13.15 -11.10 8.54
C VAL A 296 12.99 -12.48 7.93
N ILE A 297 12.31 -13.37 8.65
CA ILE A 297 12.01 -14.73 8.21
C ILE A 297 10.51 -14.92 8.34
N ASP A 298 9.85 -15.38 7.27
CA ASP A 298 8.40 -15.58 7.21
C ASP A 298 7.62 -14.37 7.77
N HIS A 299 7.79 -13.20 7.15
CA HIS A 299 7.12 -11.95 7.58
C HIS A 299 7.35 -11.57 9.06
N GLY A 300 8.45 -12.04 9.66
CA GLY A 300 8.79 -11.80 11.06
C GLY A 300 8.04 -12.70 12.04
N ARG A 301 7.39 -13.76 11.56
CA ARG A 301 6.78 -14.83 12.39
C ARG A 301 7.84 -15.73 13.00
N VAL A 302 8.96 -15.90 12.31
CA VAL A 302 10.12 -16.66 12.81
C VAL A 302 11.15 -15.68 13.40
N PRO A 303 11.66 -15.95 14.63
CA PRO A 303 12.73 -15.15 15.23
C PRO A 303 13.97 -15.06 14.34
N THR A 304 14.70 -13.95 14.45
CA THR A 304 16.00 -13.78 13.80
C THR A 304 16.97 -14.84 14.28
N GLN A 305 17.78 -15.39 13.37
CA GLN A 305 18.74 -16.46 13.70
C GLN A 305 20.12 -15.91 14.04
N GLN A 306 20.45 -14.72 13.55
CA GLN A 306 21.75 -14.07 13.77
C GLN A 306 21.66 -12.55 13.51
N GLU A 307 22.75 -11.85 13.80
CA GLU A 307 22.93 -10.45 13.42
C GLU A 307 22.92 -10.31 11.89
N ALA A 308 21.99 -9.51 11.37
CA ALA A 308 21.82 -9.32 9.94
C ALA A 308 21.13 -8.00 9.62
N TYR A 309 21.35 -7.53 8.41
CA TYR A 309 20.58 -6.44 7.80
C TYR A 309 20.11 -6.86 6.42
N GLN A 310 19.13 -6.14 5.90
CA GLN A 310 18.54 -6.47 4.61
C GLN A 310 17.92 -5.24 3.98
N VAL A 311 17.56 -5.41 2.70
CA VAL A 311 16.54 -4.58 2.06
C VAL A 311 15.38 -5.46 1.66
N HIS A 312 14.17 -4.93 1.87
CA HIS A 312 13.02 -5.37 1.10
C HIS A 312 13.06 -4.59 -0.21
N VAL A 313 13.13 -5.31 -1.33
CA VAL A 313 13.27 -4.70 -2.65
C VAL A 313 12.27 -5.30 -3.62
N GLY A 314 11.63 -4.46 -4.41
CA GLY A 314 10.55 -4.89 -5.27
C GLY A 314 10.25 -3.90 -6.38
N THR A 315 9.48 -4.35 -7.37
CA THR A 315 9.04 -3.51 -8.47
C THR A 315 7.70 -2.85 -8.15
N LEU A 316 7.50 -1.63 -8.63
CA LEU A 316 6.35 -0.78 -8.30
C LEU A 316 5.25 -0.80 -9.36
N ARG A 317 5.56 -1.21 -10.59
CA ARG A 317 4.59 -1.28 -11.70
C ARG A 317 4.70 -2.61 -12.42
N GLY A 318 4.58 -3.70 -11.65
CA GLY A 318 4.48 -5.04 -12.19
C GLY A 318 3.40 -5.13 -13.29
N THR A 319 3.71 -5.87 -14.34
CA THR A 319 2.85 -6.05 -15.51
C THR A 319 2.00 -7.31 -15.39
N SER A 320 2.31 -8.20 -14.46
CA SER A 320 1.44 -9.30 -14.04
C SER A 320 0.15 -8.77 -13.40
N VAL A 321 -0.98 -9.27 -13.90
CA VAL A 321 -2.31 -8.93 -13.40
C VAL A 321 -3.07 -10.20 -13.04
N GLY A 322 -3.69 -10.18 -11.87
CA GLY A 322 -4.45 -11.28 -11.31
C GLY A 322 -5.96 -11.06 -11.33
N TRP A 323 -6.64 -11.93 -10.60
CA TRP A 323 -8.07 -11.86 -10.35
C TRP A 323 -8.43 -12.49 -8.99
N LEU A 324 -9.64 -12.21 -8.52
CA LEU A 324 -10.31 -12.94 -7.45
C LEU A 324 -11.73 -13.34 -7.87
N LYS A 325 -12.19 -14.48 -7.37
CA LYS A 325 -13.54 -15.01 -7.60
C LYS A 325 -14.11 -15.54 -6.31
N LEU A 326 -15.44 -15.62 -6.24
CA LEU A 326 -16.11 -16.33 -5.17
C LEU A 326 -15.79 -17.82 -5.23
N ARG A 327 -15.55 -18.41 -4.06
CA ARG A 327 -15.44 -19.85 -3.88
C ARG A 327 -16.82 -20.50 -3.78
N SER A 328 -17.72 -19.84 -3.05
CA SER A 328 -19.08 -20.28 -2.77
C SER A 328 -19.98 -19.05 -2.55
N ALA A 329 -21.27 -19.29 -2.28
CA ALA A 329 -22.20 -18.26 -1.84
C ALA A 329 -22.17 -18.00 -0.32
N ASP A 330 -21.39 -18.74 0.48
CA ASP A 330 -21.21 -18.41 1.90
C ASP A 330 -20.28 -17.19 2.01
N PRO A 331 -20.76 -16.07 2.58
CA PRO A 331 -19.95 -14.87 2.69
C PRO A 331 -18.69 -15.07 3.57
N ARG A 332 -18.66 -16.09 4.44
CA ARG A 332 -17.51 -16.39 5.31
C ARG A 332 -16.39 -17.14 4.60
N ASP A 333 -16.67 -17.76 3.46
CA ASP A 333 -15.64 -18.45 2.70
C ASP A 333 -14.68 -17.45 2.08
N HIS A 334 -13.38 -17.68 2.24
CA HIS A 334 -12.37 -16.85 1.60
C HIS A 334 -12.43 -17.01 0.07
N PRO A 335 -12.33 -15.90 -0.68
CA PRO A 335 -12.38 -15.95 -2.14
C PRO A 335 -11.18 -16.72 -2.69
N VAL A 336 -11.32 -17.22 -3.91
CA VAL A 336 -10.18 -17.73 -4.68
C VAL A 336 -9.42 -16.52 -5.20
N ILE A 337 -8.15 -16.39 -4.84
CA ILE A 337 -7.27 -15.28 -5.24
C ILE A 337 -6.16 -15.86 -6.09
N GLN A 338 -6.01 -15.33 -7.31
CA GLN A 338 -4.99 -15.74 -8.26
C GLN A 338 -4.23 -14.49 -8.74
N PRO A 339 -3.11 -14.12 -8.10
CA PRO A 339 -2.41 -12.88 -8.40
C PRO A 339 -1.59 -12.92 -9.69
N ASN A 340 -1.24 -14.11 -10.19
CA ASN A 340 -0.38 -14.32 -11.36
C ASN A 340 1.00 -13.65 -11.28
N TYR A 341 1.60 -13.54 -10.09
CA TYR A 341 2.91 -12.92 -9.92
C TYR A 341 3.97 -13.54 -10.85
N LEU A 342 4.81 -12.68 -11.44
CA LEU A 342 5.93 -13.07 -12.31
C LEU A 342 5.48 -13.85 -13.56
N SER A 343 4.26 -13.61 -14.04
CA SER A 343 3.72 -14.22 -15.26
C SER A 343 4.23 -13.59 -16.55
N THR A 344 4.93 -12.45 -16.48
CA THR A 344 5.47 -11.75 -17.65
C THR A 344 7.01 -11.73 -17.63
N GLU A 345 7.59 -11.69 -18.83
CA GLU A 345 9.05 -11.59 -18.99
C GLU A 345 9.62 -10.27 -18.46
N THR A 346 8.84 -9.18 -18.52
CA THR A 346 9.22 -7.88 -17.98
C THR A 346 9.42 -7.97 -16.47
N ASP A 347 8.46 -8.54 -15.76
CA ASP A 347 8.51 -8.64 -14.30
C ASP A 347 9.70 -9.50 -13.84
N ILE A 348 9.97 -10.61 -14.55
CA ILE A 348 11.13 -11.47 -14.27
C ILE A 348 12.44 -10.68 -14.44
N LYS A 349 12.60 -9.93 -15.55
CA LYS A 349 13.79 -9.13 -15.81
C LYS A 349 13.98 -8.02 -14.78
N ASP A 350 12.92 -7.34 -14.38
CA ASP A 350 12.99 -6.23 -13.42
C ASP A 350 13.36 -6.72 -12.02
N PHE A 351 12.81 -7.87 -11.59
CA PHE A 351 13.22 -8.50 -10.33
C PHE A 351 14.66 -9.01 -10.33
N ARG A 352 15.15 -9.48 -11.48
CA ARG A 352 16.57 -9.83 -11.61
C ARG A 352 17.47 -8.61 -11.37
N GLN A 353 17.07 -7.44 -11.86
CA GLN A 353 17.79 -6.19 -11.57
C GLN A 353 17.72 -5.81 -10.09
N CYS A 354 16.58 -6.04 -9.41
CA CYS A 354 16.48 -5.82 -7.97
C CYS A 354 17.59 -6.55 -7.19
N VAL A 355 17.86 -7.83 -7.53
CA VAL A 355 18.93 -8.61 -6.90
C VAL A 355 20.32 -8.04 -7.24
N LYS A 356 20.60 -7.79 -8.52
CA LYS A 356 21.93 -7.34 -8.99
C LYS A 356 22.30 -5.97 -8.41
N LEU A 357 21.39 -5.01 -8.47
CA LEU A 357 21.61 -3.64 -7.98
C LEU A 357 21.72 -3.60 -6.46
N THR A 358 20.94 -4.43 -5.74
CA THR A 358 21.09 -4.54 -4.29
C THR A 358 22.47 -5.07 -3.90
N ARG A 359 22.94 -6.13 -4.56
CA ARG A 359 24.29 -6.68 -4.33
C ARG A 359 25.37 -5.65 -4.58
N GLU A 360 25.23 -4.85 -5.63
CA GLU A 360 26.15 -3.77 -5.93
C GLU A 360 26.20 -2.72 -4.82
N ILE A 361 25.05 -2.29 -4.29
CA ILE A 361 24.96 -1.34 -3.17
C ILE A 361 25.60 -1.96 -1.91
N PHE A 362 25.27 -3.22 -1.59
CA PHE A 362 25.83 -3.90 -0.43
C PHE A 362 27.34 -4.14 -0.54
N ALA A 363 27.88 -4.21 -1.75
CA ALA A 363 29.32 -4.35 -2.02
C ALA A 363 30.14 -3.07 -1.76
N GLN A 364 29.50 -1.91 -1.60
CA GLN A 364 30.19 -0.62 -1.42
C GLN A 364 30.98 -0.52 -0.11
N LYS A 365 31.97 0.39 -0.08
CA LYS A 365 32.93 0.55 1.04
C LYS A 365 32.26 0.94 2.35
N ALA A 366 31.20 1.74 2.30
CA ALA A 366 30.48 2.20 3.49
C ALA A 366 29.90 1.04 4.33
N LEU A 367 29.55 -0.08 3.69
CA LEU A 367 29.02 -1.26 4.36
C LEU A 367 30.10 -2.30 4.73
N ALA A 368 31.34 -2.14 4.26
CA ALA A 368 32.42 -3.10 4.48
C ALA A 368 32.68 -3.44 5.96
N PRO A 369 32.65 -2.48 6.92
CA PRO A 369 32.85 -2.80 8.34
C PRO A 369 31.76 -3.71 8.94
N PHE A 370 30.56 -3.70 8.35
CA PHE A 370 29.39 -4.43 8.83
C PHE A 370 29.10 -5.71 8.04
N ARG A 371 29.67 -5.85 6.83
CA ARG A 371 29.29 -6.86 5.85
C ARG A 371 29.89 -8.23 6.18
N GLY A 372 29.04 -9.14 6.63
CA GLY A 372 29.33 -10.57 6.74
C GLY A 372 29.04 -11.32 5.43
N LYS A 373 28.70 -12.61 5.51
CA LYS A 373 28.27 -13.42 4.35
C LYS A 373 26.88 -13.02 3.83
N GLU A 374 26.64 -13.19 2.53
CA GLU A 374 25.28 -13.08 1.97
C GLU A 374 24.44 -14.27 2.43
N LEU A 375 23.24 -14.02 2.93
CA LEU A 375 22.33 -15.04 3.47
C LEU A 375 21.24 -15.42 2.49
N GLN A 376 20.65 -14.43 1.83
CA GLN A 376 19.64 -14.60 0.79
C GLN A 376 19.89 -13.56 -0.29
N PRO A 377 19.96 -13.95 -1.58
CA PRO A 377 19.88 -15.31 -2.12
C PRO A 377 21.04 -16.25 -1.76
N GLY A 378 22.19 -15.68 -1.38
CA GLY A 378 23.41 -16.42 -1.08
C GLY A 378 24.38 -16.45 -2.27
N SER A 379 25.67 -16.54 -1.95
CA SER A 379 26.75 -16.31 -2.92
C SER A 379 26.85 -17.34 -4.04
N HIS A 380 26.14 -18.45 -3.96
CA HIS A 380 26.09 -19.48 -5.00
C HIS A 380 25.09 -19.15 -6.12
N VAL A 381 24.11 -18.25 -5.87
CA VAL A 381 23.13 -17.82 -6.87
C VAL A 381 23.74 -16.71 -7.71
N GLN A 382 24.22 -17.00 -8.92
CA GLN A 382 24.99 -16.03 -9.73
C GLN A 382 24.38 -15.78 -11.11
N SER A 383 24.02 -16.86 -11.82
CA SER A 383 23.44 -16.77 -13.15
C SER A 383 22.03 -16.17 -13.12
N ASP A 384 21.61 -15.62 -14.26
CA ASP A 384 20.26 -15.08 -14.43
C ASP A 384 19.18 -16.13 -14.10
N THR A 385 19.37 -17.38 -14.52
CA THR A 385 18.45 -18.48 -14.24
C THR A 385 18.36 -18.82 -12.75
N GLU A 386 19.49 -18.83 -12.03
CA GLU A 386 19.48 -19.07 -10.59
C GLU A 386 18.82 -17.92 -9.83
N ILE A 387 19.06 -16.67 -10.25
CA ILE A 387 18.41 -15.50 -9.68
C ILE A 387 16.89 -15.57 -9.89
N ASP A 388 16.44 -15.88 -11.11
CA ASP A 388 15.01 -16.00 -11.42
C ASP A 388 14.34 -17.11 -10.60
N ALA A 389 15.03 -18.24 -10.41
CA ALA A 389 14.55 -19.34 -9.57
C ALA A 389 14.43 -18.92 -8.10
N PHE A 390 15.41 -18.18 -7.58
CA PHE A 390 15.33 -17.60 -6.23
C PHE A 390 14.15 -16.64 -6.10
N VAL A 391 13.99 -15.70 -7.03
CA VAL A 391 12.89 -14.74 -7.03
C VAL A 391 11.56 -15.49 -7.03
N ARG A 392 11.36 -16.45 -7.92
CA ARG A 392 10.12 -17.25 -7.96
C ARG A 392 9.83 -17.98 -6.65
N ALA A 393 10.86 -18.45 -5.95
CA ALA A 393 10.71 -19.17 -4.69
C ALA A 393 10.50 -18.27 -3.47
N LYS A 394 10.86 -16.98 -3.55
CA LYS A 394 10.96 -16.09 -2.38
C LYS A 394 10.19 -14.78 -2.47
N ALA A 395 9.77 -14.38 -3.67
CA ALA A 395 8.98 -13.18 -3.85
C ALA A 395 7.61 -13.34 -3.20
N ASP A 396 7.19 -12.33 -2.46
CA ASP A 396 5.92 -12.32 -1.74
C ASP A 396 5.27 -10.93 -1.81
N SER A 397 3.97 -10.89 -1.55
CA SER A 397 3.19 -9.67 -1.50
C SER A 397 3.77 -8.69 -0.47
N ALA A 398 3.90 -7.43 -0.88
CA ALA A 398 4.16 -6.30 0.01
C ALA A 398 2.88 -5.82 0.75
N TYR A 399 1.79 -6.59 0.65
CA TYR A 399 0.47 -6.29 1.17
C TYR A 399 -0.17 -5.05 0.56
N HIS A 400 -0.03 -4.87 -0.75
CA HIS A 400 -0.60 -3.79 -1.55
C HIS A 400 -1.63 -4.26 -2.60
N PRO A 401 -2.52 -5.23 -2.31
CA PRO A 401 -3.54 -5.61 -3.28
C PRO A 401 -4.45 -4.41 -3.58
N SER A 402 -4.74 -4.21 -4.85
CA SER A 402 -5.46 -3.04 -5.38
C SER A 402 -6.17 -3.38 -6.70
N CYS A 403 -6.90 -2.39 -7.22
CA CYS A 403 -7.40 -2.34 -8.60
C CYS A 403 -8.55 -3.28 -8.98
N THR A 404 -9.08 -4.04 -8.02
CA THR A 404 -10.12 -5.08 -8.24
C THR A 404 -11.54 -4.59 -8.46
N CYS A 405 -11.78 -3.30 -8.27
CA CYS A 405 -12.99 -2.58 -8.64
C CYS A 405 -12.61 -1.36 -9.49
N LYS A 406 -11.74 -1.56 -10.48
CA LYS A 406 -11.12 -0.53 -11.33
C LYS A 406 -12.08 0.60 -11.69
N MET A 407 -11.64 1.83 -11.45
CA MET A 407 -12.27 3.04 -11.93
C MET A 407 -12.03 3.23 -13.43
N GLY A 408 -13.03 3.69 -14.16
CA GLY A 408 -12.91 4.00 -15.58
C GLY A 408 -14.11 4.76 -16.12
N GLN A 409 -14.09 5.06 -17.41
CA GLN A 409 -15.26 5.64 -18.08
C GLN A 409 -16.42 4.63 -18.09
N PRO A 410 -17.69 5.07 -18.04
CA PRO A 410 -18.84 4.17 -18.15
C PRO A 410 -18.85 3.29 -19.42
N SER A 411 -18.13 3.71 -20.46
CA SER A 411 -17.96 2.95 -21.71
C SER A 411 -16.84 1.90 -21.66
N ASP A 412 -15.99 1.87 -20.63
CA ASP A 412 -14.96 0.84 -20.45
C ASP A 412 -15.64 -0.45 -19.95
N PRO A 413 -15.64 -1.54 -20.74
CA PRO A 413 -16.29 -2.79 -20.36
C PRO A 413 -15.65 -3.49 -19.14
N THR A 414 -14.46 -3.05 -18.73
CA THR A 414 -13.72 -3.57 -17.58
C THR A 414 -13.84 -2.70 -16.33
N ALA A 415 -14.42 -1.50 -16.45
CA ALA A 415 -14.62 -0.61 -15.31
C ALA A 415 -15.71 -1.15 -14.38
N VAL A 416 -15.53 -0.91 -13.08
CA VAL A 416 -16.49 -1.27 -12.03
C VAL A 416 -17.11 -0.03 -11.42
N VAL A 417 -16.31 1.03 -11.26
CA VAL A 417 -16.80 2.33 -10.79
C VAL A 417 -16.50 3.43 -11.80
N ASP A 418 -17.35 4.45 -11.82
CA ASP A 418 -17.08 5.67 -12.59
C ASP A 418 -16.09 6.60 -11.84
N PRO A 419 -15.66 7.73 -12.43
CA PRO A 419 -14.76 8.67 -11.77
C PRO A 419 -15.32 9.34 -10.51
N GLN A 420 -16.62 9.19 -10.24
CA GLN A 420 -17.25 9.61 -8.99
C GLN A 420 -17.25 8.47 -7.95
N ALA A 421 -16.62 7.34 -8.24
CA ALA A 421 -16.61 6.14 -7.40
C ALA A 421 -17.98 5.44 -7.27
N ARG A 422 -18.94 5.75 -8.16
CA ARG A 422 -20.25 5.07 -8.21
C ARG A 422 -20.12 3.74 -8.95
N VAL A 423 -20.69 2.68 -8.41
CA VAL A 423 -20.70 1.37 -9.07
C VAL A 423 -21.56 1.45 -10.33
N LEU A 424 -21.00 1.03 -11.46
CA LEU A 424 -21.66 1.09 -12.75
C LEU A 424 -22.87 0.13 -12.81
N GLY A 425 -23.95 0.58 -13.44
CA GLY A 425 -25.16 -0.23 -13.64
C GLY A 425 -26.08 -0.39 -12.43
N VAL A 426 -25.76 0.22 -11.29
CA VAL A 426 -26.59 0.23 -10.08
C VAL A 426 -26.71 1.64 -9.49
N GLU A 427 -27.73 1.85 -8.66
CA GLU A 427 -27.96 3.12 -7.99
C GLU A 427 -27.57 3.05 -6.50
N ASN A 428 -27.25 4.20 -5.90
CA ASN A 428 -26.98 4.36 -4.47
C ASN A 428 -25.83 3.51 -3.89
N LEU A 429 -24.87 3.12 -4.72
CA LEU A 429 -23.73 2.31 -4.29
C LEU A 429 -22.40 2.91 -4.78
N ARG A 430 -21.45 3.05 -3.86
CA ARG A 430 -20.06 3.41 -4.16
C ARG A 430 -19.07 2.41 -3.61
N VAL A 431 -17.88 2.39 -4.19
CA VAL A 431 -16.70 1.75 -3.59
C VAL A 431 -15.64 2.82 -3.36
N VAL A 432 -15.12 2.92 -2.14
CA VAL A 432 -14.11 3.91 -1.75
C VAL A 432 -13.04 3.20 -0.93
N ASP A 433 -12.08 2.62 -1.65
CA ASP A 433 -10.86 1.99 -1.10
C ASP A 433 -9.85 1.73 -2.23
N ALA A 434 -8.75 1.01 -1.95
CA ALA A 434 -7.70 0.72 -2.93
C ALA A 434 -8.15 -0.13 -4.14
N SER A 435 -9.31 -0.79 -4.08
CA SER A 435 -9.85 -1.55 -5.21
C SER A 435 -10.17 -0.67 -6.42
N ILE A 436 -10.46 0.62 -6.22
CA ILE A 436 -10.89 1.49 -7.33
C ILE A 436 -9.74 2.05 -8.16
N MET A 437 -8.50 1.85 -7.73
CA MET A 437 -7.34 2.29 -8.50
C MET A 437 -7.39 1.67 -9.91
N PRO A 438 -7.28 2.42 -11.01
CA PRO A 438 -7.22 1.82 -12.34
C PRO A 438 -5.98 0.94 -12.51
N SER A 439 -4.87 1.39 -11.94
CA SER A 439 -3.58 0.71 -11.89
C SER A 439 -2.88 1.02 -10.58
N VAL A 440 -2.01 0.12 -10.11
CA VAL A 440 -1.26 0.35 -8.87
C VAL A 440 -0.32 1.56 -9.04
N VAL A 441 -0.13 2.33 -7.96
CA VAL A 441 0.75 3.51 -7.94
C VAL A 441 2.14 3.15 -7.40
N SER A 442 3.16 3.93 -7.75
CA SER A 442 4.55 3.70 -7.38
C SER A 442 4.91 4.17 -5.97
N GLY A 443 4.38 3.44 -4.98
CA GLY A 443 4.67 3.59 -3.55
C GLY A 443 3.65 2.82 -2.69
N ASN A 444 3.85 2.74 -1.38
CA ASN A 444 2.93 1.98 -0.53
C ASN A 444 1.53 2.64 -0.51
N LEU A 445 0.48 1.82 -0.45
CA LEU A 445 -0.88 2.25 -0.81
C LEU A 445 -1.68 2.96 0.30
N ASN A 446 -1.12 3.11 1.49
CA ASN A 446 -1.84 3.77 2.60
C ASN A 446 -2.20 5.22 2.28
N ALA A 447 -1.21 6.05 1.91
CA ALA A 447 -1.47 7.45 1.60
C ALA A 447 -2.36 7.63 0.35
N PRO A 448 -2.14 6.90 -0.77
CA PRO A 448 -3.05 6.92 -1.92
C PRO A 448 -4.51 6.55 -1.57
N THR A 449 -4.72 5.56 -0.71
CA THR A 449 -6.08 5.15 -0.28
C THR A 449 -6.75 6.25 0.56
N ILE A 450 -5.99 6.91 1.45
CA ILE A 450 -6.50 8.04 2.23
C ILE A 450 -6.84 9.21 1.31
N MET A 451 -6.00 9.50 0.31
CA MET A 451 -6.27 10.53 -0.70
C MET A 451 -7.56 10.23 -1.47
N ILE A 452 -7.76 8.97 -1.89
CA ILE A 452 -9.01 8.51 -2.52
C ILE A 452 -10.20 8.81 -1.61
N ALA A 453 -10.12 8.45 -0.34
CA ALA A 453 -11.20 8.65 0.63
C ALA A 453 -11.50 10.14 0.88
N GLU A 454 -10.47 10.97 1.01
CA GLU A 454 -10.59 12.42 1.15
C GLU A 454 -11.33 13.03 -0.05
N LYS A 455 -10.92 12.67 -1.26
CA LYS A 455 -11.56 13.17 -2.48
C LYS A 455 -12.99 12.66 -2.65
N ALA A 456 -13.22 11.37 -2.42
CA ALA A 456 -14.54 10.78 -2.46
C ALA A 456 -15.49 11.44 -1.44
N ALA A 457 -15.00 11.81 -0.25
CA ALA A 457 -15.80 12.54 0.72
C ALA A 457 -16.30 13.89 0.19
N ASP A 458 -15.50 14.62 -0.58
CA ASP A 458 -15.94 15.86 -1.25
C ASP A 458 -16.96 15.59 -2.35
N ILE A 459 -16.72 14.57 -3.18
CA ILE A 459 -17.67 14.12 -4.21
C ILE A 459 -19.04 13.81 -3.59
N ILE A 460 -19.06 13.05 -2.49
CA ILE A 460 -20.29 12.67 -1.77
C ILE A 460 -21.00 13.90 -1.16
N LYS A 461 -20.23 14.88 -0.66
CA LYS A 461 -20.77 16.15 -0.15
C LYS A 461 -21.18 17.14 -1.26
N GLY A 462 -20.94 16.84 -2.53
CA GLY A 462 -21.14 17.77 -3.65
C GLY A 462 -20.21 18.99 -3.61
N GLN A 463 -19.04 18.86 -3.01
CA GLN A 463 -18.05 19.94 -2.94
C GLN A 463 -17.22 20.02 -4.24
N PRO A 464 -16.81 21.21 -4.69
CA PRO A 464 -15.91 21.35 -5.83
C PRO A 464 -14.58 20.60 -5.60
N ALA A 465 -14.07 19.96 -6.66
CA ALA A 465 -12.80 19.25 -6.59
C ALA A 465 -11.63 20.24 -6.44
N LEU A 466 -10.74 19.96 -5.47
CA LEU A 466 -9.51 20.73 -5.29
C LEU A 466 -8.57 20.54 -6.50
N SER A 467 -7.75 21.54 -6.79
CA SER A 467 -6.69 21.48 -7.81
C SER A 467 -5.49 22.34 -7.47
N ASP A 468 -4.31 21.88 -7.90
CA ASP A 468 -3.07 22.63 -7.89
C ASP A 468 -2.24 22.25 -9.14
N GLU A 469 -2.27 23.09 -10.17
CA GLU A 469 -1.66 22.82 -11.49
C GLU A 469 -0.19 23.26 -11.57
N ASP A 470 0.22 24.18 -10.69
CA ASP A 470 1.49 24.92 -10.81
C ASP A 470 2.65 24.29 -10.01
N VAL A 471 2.49 23.05 -9.57
CA VAL A 471 3.50 22.38 -8.76
C VAL A 471 4.66 21.93 -9.66
N PRO A 472 5.91 22.32 -9.34
CA PRO A 472 7.08 21.88 -10.08
C PRO A 472 7.16 20.35 -10.14
N VAL A 473 7.84 19.81 -11.15
CA VAL A 473 8.04 18.37 -11.34
C VAL A 473 9.50 18.08 -11.61
N TYR A 474 10.09 17.18 -10.84
CA TYR A 474 11.46 16.74 -11.12
C TYR A 474 11.51 15.94 -12.42
N LYS A 475 12.46 16.32 -13.28
CA LYS A 475 12.80 15.60 -14.50
C LYS A 475 14.27 15.19 -14.43
N PRO A 476 14.60 13.91 -14.67
CA PRO A 476 15.99 13.50 -14.76
C PRO A 476 16.66 14.23 -15.93
N GLN A 477 17.96 14.52 -15.81
CA GLN A 477 18.73 15.16 -16.88
C GLN A 477 18.76 14.31 -18.16
N THR A 478 18.77 12.99 -18.01
CA THR A 478 18.74 12.03 -19.11
C THR A 478 18.05 10.73 -18.68
N LEU A 479 17.47 10.01 -19.64
CA LEU A 479 17.02 8.63 -19.47
C LEU A 479 18.00 7.64 -20.11
N ALA A 480 19.08 8.11 -20.76
CA ALA A 480 20.05 7.25 -21.44
C ALA A 480 20.96 6.48 -20.48
N THR A 481 21.01 6.89 -19.21
CA THR A 481 21.73 6.22 -18.13
C THR A 481 20.76 5.82 -17.01
N GLN A 482 21.18 4.88 -16.17
CA GLN A 482 20.45 4.51 -14.96
C GLN A 482 20.72 5.49 -13.80
N ARG A 483 21.89 6.14 -13.81
CA ARG A 483 22.44 6.99 -12.75
C ARG A 483 22.77 8.35 -13.32
#